data_AF-A0A357LYN1-F1
#
_entry.id   AF-A0A357LYN1-F1
#
_cell.length_a   1.000
_cell.length_b   1.000
_cell.length_c   1.000
_cell.angle_alpha   90.00
_cell.angle_beta   90.00
_cell.angle_gamma   90.00
#
_symmetry.space_group_name_H-M   'P 1'
#
loop_
_entity.id
_entity.type
_entity.pdbx_description
1 polymer ?
#
loop_
_entity_poly.entity_id
_entity_poly.type
_entity_poly.pdbx_seq_one_letter_code
_entity_poly.pdbx_strand_id
1 'polypeptide(L)'
;IYVNPEGVNGKPDPQKTADQVRETFARMAMDDEETVALTAGGHTIGKAHGNGKAENLSPDPEASDVEYQGMGWFNTQGRGIGRDTVVSGIEGAWTTNPTQWDMGYFDMLFGHEWELAKSPAGAWQWQPVAISDSDKPADVEDASIRTIPIMTDADMAMKVDPAYNAICQKFMQDPDYFSECFARAWFKLTHRDLGPKSRYWGPDVPAED
;
A
#
# COMPACT_ATOMS: atom_id res chain seq x y z
N ILE A 1 -4.90 5.23 5.55
CA ILE A 1 -5.87 6.35 5.70
C ILE A 1 -7.28 5.83 5.94
N TYR A 2 -7.84 5.06 5.01
CA TYR A 2 -9.26 4.66 5.04
C TYR A 2 -9.57 3.58 6.08
N VAL A 3 -8.73 2.55 6.17
CA VAL A 3 -8.85 1.45 7.14
C VAL A 3 -7.55 1.28 7.92
N ASN A 4 -7.62 0.55 9.03
CA ASN A 4 -6.44 0.14 9.78
C ASN A 4 -5.71 -0.98 9.01
N PRO A 5 -4.41 -0.82 8.66
CA PRO A 5 -3.70 -1.79 7.84
C PRO A 5 -3.42 -3.13 8.55
N GLU A 6 -3.55 -3.18 9.88
CA GLU A 6 -3.44 -4.39 10.70
C GLU A 6 -4.79 -5.13 10.87
N GLY A 7 -5.83 -4.65 10.19
CA GLY A 7 -7.19 -5.17 10.26
C GLY A 7 -8.09 -4.44 11.25
N VAL A 8 -9.36 -4.85 11.32
CA VAL A 8 -10.41 -4.17 12.10
C VAL A 8 -10.02 -4.08 13.58
N ASN A 9 -9.84 -2.85 14.08
CA ASN A 9 -9.36 -2.57 15.43
C ASN A 9 -8.00 -3.23 15.76
N GLY A 10 -7.10 -3.34 14.77
CA GLY A 10 -5.77 -3.96 14.93
C GLY A 10 -5.79 -5.48 15.07
N LYS A 11 -6.88 -6.12 14.63
CA LYS A 11 -7.04 -7.58 14.62
C LYS A 11 -7.08 -8.05 13.16
N PRO A 12 -6.10 -8.84 12.72
CA PRO A 12 -6.07 -9.36 11.36
C PRO A 12 -7.26 -10.29 11.11
N ASP A 13 -8.12 -9.90 10.18
CA ASP A 13 -9.27 -10.65 9.71
C ASP A 13 -9.62 -10.11 8.32
N PRO A 14 -8.96 -10.63 7.26
CA PRO A 14 -9.04 -10.05 5.93
C PRO A 14 -10.47 -9.95 5.39
N GLN A 15 -11.37 -10.85 5.80
CA GLN A 15 -12.77 -10.80 5.37
C GLN A 15 -13.51 -9.63 6.03
N LYS A 16 -13.32 -9.40 7.34
CA LYS A 16 -13.90 -8.20 7.99
C LYS A 16 -13.25 -6.91 7.51
N THR A 17 -11.97 -6.97 7.19
CA THR A 17 -11.25 -5.82 6.62
C THR A 17 -11.79 -5.47 5.24
N ALA A 18 -12.17 -6.46 4.41
CA ALA A 18 -12.83 -6.22 3.13
C ALA A 18 -14.13 -5.41 3.28
N ASP A 19 -14.95 -5.73 4.28
CA ASP A 19 -16.19 -4.98 4.56
C ASP A 19 -15.92 -3.52 4.91
N GLN A 20 -14.87 -3.24 5.69
CA GLN A 20 -14.48 -1.87 6.01
C GLN A 20 -13.85 -1.14 4.83
N VAL A 21 -13.04 -1.82 4.03
CA VAL A 21 -12.47 -1.26 2.79
C VAL A 21 -13.61 -0.83 1.87
N ARG A 22 -14.57 -1.72 1.62
CA ARG A 22 -15.75 -1.43 0.80
C ARG A 22 -16.53 -0.21 1.28
N GLU A 23 -16.90 -0.20 2.56
CA GLU A 23 -17.67 0.90 3.14
C GLU A 23 -16.92 2.23 3.08
N THR A 24 -15.62 2.24 3.41
CA THR A 24 -14.84 3.48 3.46
C THR A 24 -14.52 4.03 2.07
N PHE A 25 -14.24 3.17 1.09
CA PHE A 25 -14.04 3.58 -0.30
C PHE A 25 -15.35 4.04 -0.95
N ALA A 26 -16.48 3.39 -0.67
CA ALA A 26 -17.79 3.83 -1.13
C ALA A 26 -18.14 5.24 -0.61
N ARG A 27 -17.84 5.54 0.66
CA ARG A 27 -17.96 6.90 1.23
C ARG A 27 -17.05 7.94 0.56
N MET A 28 -16.04 7.47 -0.16
CA MET A 28 -15.09 8.28 -0.91
C MET A 28 -15.38 8.23 -2.43
N ALA A 29 -16.59 7.80 -2.81
CA ALA A 29 -17.04 7.70 -4.20
C ALA A 29 -16.19 6.77 -5.06
N MET A 30 -15.69 5.67 -4.49
CA MET A 30 -15.03 4.58 -5.22
C MET A 30 -15.86 3.31 -5.14
N ASP A 31 -16.11 2.66 -6.27
CA ASP A 31 -16.75 1.34 -6.32
C ASP A 31 -15.75 0.19 -6.07
N ASP A 32 -16.21 -1.05 -6.13
CA ASP A 32 -15.36 -2.21 -5.87
C ASP A 32 -14.24 -2.39 -6.91
N GLU A 33 -14.48 -2.10 -8.20
CA GLU A 33 -13.46 -2.24 -9.24
C GLU A 33 -12.40 -1.14 -9.12
N GLU A 34 -12.81 0.10 -8.86
CA GLU A 34 -11.93 1.23 -8.58
C GLU A 34 -11.11 1.00 -7.30
N THR A 35 -11.72 0.39 -6.27
CA THR A 35 -11.06 0.08 -4.99
C THR A 35 -9.95 -0.95 -5.16
N VAL A 36 -10.21 -2.04 -5.88
CA VAL A 36 -9.19 -3.05 -6.19
C VAL A 36 -8.10 -2.43 -7.06
N ALA A 37 -8.47 -1.66 -8.09
CA ALA A 37 -7.50 -1.01 -8.97
C ALA A 37 -6.56 -0.07 -8.20
N LEU A 38 -7.12 0.81 -7.35
CA LEU A 38 -6.34 1.74 -6.52
C LEU A 38 -5.44 1.02 -5.50
N THR A 39 -5.94 -0.05 -4.87
CA THR A 39 -5.17 -0.80 -3.86
C THR A 39 -4.02 -1.55 -4.52
N ALA A 40 -4.31 -2.37 -5.54
CA ALA A 40 -3.30 -3.15 -6.24
C ALA A 40 -2.29 -2.24 -6.97
N GLY A 41 -2.77 -1.26 -7.73
CA GLY A 41 -1.89 -0.34 -8.47
C GLY A 41 -1.06 0.56 -7.57
N GLY A 42 -1.62 1.03 -6.46
CA GLY A 42 -0.87 1.79 -5.47
C GLY A 42 0.24 0.96 -4.82
N HIS A 43 -0.07 -0.27 -4.43
CA HIS A 43 0.89 -1.17 -3.77
C HIS A 43 1.82 -1.92 -4.73
N THR A 44 1.67 -1.78 -6.06
CA THR A 44 2.70 -2.24 -7.03
C THR A 44 4.04 -1.51 -6.82
N ILE A 45 4.00 -0.24 -6.37
CA ILE A 45 5.18 0.61 -6.21
C ILE A 45 5.48 0.87 -4.73
N GLY A 46 6.76 0.76 -4.36
CA GLY A 46 7.30 1.17 -3.07
C GLY A 46 7.22 0.09 -1.98
N LYS A 47 7.24 0.55 -0.74
CA LYS A 47 7.27 -0.29 0.46
C LYS A 47 6.67 0.42 1.67
N ALA A 48 6.33 -0.36 2.70
CA ALA A 48 6.05 0.14 4.04
C ALA A 48 7.33 0.32 4.87
N HIS A 49 7.29 1.16 5.90
CA HIS A 49 8.43 1.50 6.76
C HIS A 49 8.12 1.29 8.25
N GLY A 50 8.86 0.41 8.89
CA GLY A 50 8.65 -0.13 10.23
C GLY A 50 9.88 -0.82 10.81
N ASN A 51 11.09 -0.50 10.33
CA ASN A 51 12.33 -1.09 10.81
C ASN A 51 12.87 -0.37 12.05
N GLY A 52 12.07 -0.35 13.13
CA GLY A 52 12.39 0.31 14.39
C GLY A 52 11.18 0.35 15.33
N LYS A 53 11.25 1.16 16.40
CA LYS A 53 10.14 1.28 17.36
C LYS A 53 9.44 2.63 17.19
N ALA A 54 8.11 2.62 17.20
CA ALA A 54 7.31 3.85 17.16
C ALA A 54 7.64 4.78 18.35
N GLU A 55 8.00 4.22 19.50
CA GLU A 55 8.44 4.95 20.71
C GLU A 55 9.70 5.80 20.50
N ASN A 56 10.50 5.51 19.47
CA ASN A 56 11.72 6.25 19.16
C ASN A 56 11.46 7.48 18.27
N LEU A 57 10.24 7.64 17.74
CA LEU A 57 9.88 8.78 16.92
C LEU A 57 9.73 10.02 17.80
N SER A 58 10.24 11.15 17.31
CA SER A 58 9.92 12.46 17.87
C SER A 58 8.40 12.70 17.79
N PRO A 59 7.89 13.74 18.47
CA PRO A 59 6.52 14.18 18.28
C PRO A 59 6.18 14.45 16.81
N ASP A 60 4.89 14.54 16.52
CA ASP A 60 4.41 14.98 15.20
C ASP A 60 4.83 16.44 14.90
N PRO A 61 4.67 16.92 13.65
CA PRO A 61 5.10 18.26 13.26
C PRO A 61 4.53 19.41 14.12
N GLU A 62 3.31 19.28 14.64
CA GLU A 62 2.66 20.33 15.43
C GLU A 62 3.11 20.34 16.90
N ALA A 63 3.71 19.24 17.36
CA ALA A 63 4.24 19.09 18.71
C ALA A 63 5.78 19.04 18.77
N SER A 64 6.46 19.11 17.63
CA SER A 64 7.92 19.12 17.54
C SER A 64 8.49 20.52 17.80
N ASP A 65 9.71 20.56 18.36
CA ASP A 65 10.40 21.81 18.63
C ASP A 65 10.82 22.55 17.34
N VAL A 66 11.08 23.85 17.45
CA VAL A 66 11.33 24.76 16.31
C VAL A 66 12.56 24.36 15.47
N GLU A 67 13.56 23.71 16.06
CA GLU A 67 14.73 23.19 15.35
C GLU A 67 14.40 22.14 14.30
N TYR A 68 13.26 21.47 14.40
CA TYR A 68 12.77 20.54 13.38
C TYR A 68 12.15 21.24 12.17
N GLN A 69 12.03 22.57 12.19
CA GLN A 69 11.64 23.41 11.05
C GLN A 69 10.32 22.97 10.39
N GLY A 70 9.31 22.65 11.20
CA GLY A 70 7.98 22.23 10.74
C GLY A 70 7.91 20.76 10.31
N MET A 71 8.94 19.97 10.58
CA MET A 71 8.91 18.52 10.44
C MET A 71 8.72 17.84 11.80
N GLY A 72 8.37 16.56 11.79
CA GLY A 72 8.20 15.72 12.97
C GLY A 72 8.39 14.25 12.62
N TRP A 73 8.11 13.35 13.56
CA TRP A 73 8.32 11.91 13.43
C TRP A 73 9.75 11.51 13.04
N PHE A 74 10.76 12.25 13.51
CA PHE A 74 12.15 11.85 13.32
C PHE A 74 12.44 10.63 14.18
N ASN A 75 12.97 9.57 13.59
CA ASN A 75 13.53 8.48 14.38
C ASN A 75 14.80 8.96 15.07
N THR A 76 14.73 9.14 16.39
CA THR A 76 15.80 9.70 17.22
C THR A 76 16.89 8.68 17.56
N GLN A 77 16.73 7.43 17.15
CA GLN A 77 17.67 6.34 17.38
C GLN A 77 18.28 5.85 16.05
N GLY A 78 19.57 5.55 16.06
CA GLY A 78 20.27 5.11 14.84
C GLY A 78 20.38 6.24 13.82
N ARG A 79 20.36 5.90 12.52
CA ARG A 79 20.45 6.90 11.45
C ARG A 79 19.10 7.55 11.13
N GLY A 80 18.01 6.85 11.39
CA GLY A 80 16.63 7.34 11.22
C GLY A 80 16.16 7.57 9.78
N ILE A 81 16.96 7.20 8.78
CA ILE A 81 16.66 7.29 7.34
C ILE A 81 17.07 5.99 6.64
N GLY A 82 16.74 5.86 5.35
CA GLY A 82 17.03 4.68 4.54
C GLY A 82 16.46 3.42 5.18
N ARG A 83 17.28 2.39 5.42
CA ARG A 83 16.84 1.15 6.09
C ARG A 83 16.31 1.35 7.52
N ASP A 84 16.62 2.44 8.21
CA ASP A 84 16.18 2.69 9.60
C ASP A 84 14.88 3.52 9.67
N THR A 85 14.25 3.77 8.52
CA THR A 85 13.04 4.59 8.43
C THR A 85 11.86 3.88 9.09
N VAL A 86 11.08 4.62 9.88
CA VAL A 86 9.85 4.14 10.53
C VAL A 86 8.72 5.13 10.23
N VAL A 87 7.60 4.63 9.71
CA VAL A 87 6.41 5.43 9.39
C VAL A 87 5.15 4.74 9.90
N SER A 88 4.74 3.66 9.23
CA SER A 88 3.51 2.92 9.60
C SER A 88 3.75 1.85 10.66
N GLY A 89 5.00 1.42 10.83
CA GLY A 89 5.35 0.27 11.65
C GLY A 89 5.27 -1.06 10.90
N ILE A 90 4.61 -1.13 9.74
CA ILE A 90 4.70 -2.28 8.83
C ILE A 90 6.00 -2.17 8.03
N GLU A 91 6.68 -3.28 7.78
CA GLU A 91 7.99 -3.28 7.13
C GLU A 91 8.06 -4.30 6.00
N GLY A 92 8.33 -3.83 4.78
CA GLY A 92 8.53 -4.66 3.61
C GLY A 92 7.91 -4.03 2.35
N ALA A 93 8.38 -4.48 1.18
CA ALA A 93 7.77 -4.15 -0.11
C ALA A 93 6.72 -5.19 -0.48
N TRP A 94 5.80 -4.83 -1.37
CA TRP A 94 4.75 -5.76 -1.86
C TRP A 94 5.20 -6.58 -3.07
N THR A 95 6.16 -6.08 -3.85
CA THR A 95 6.58 -6.66 -5.13
C THR A 95 8.07 -6.95 -5.15
N THR A 96 8.50 -7.82 -6.07
CA THR A 96 9.92 -8.09 -6.35
C THR A 96 10.66 -6.86 -6.89
N ASN A 97 9.96 -6.03 -7.68
CA ASN A 97 10.48 -4.83 -8.33
C ASN A 97 9.74 -3.57 -7.82
N PRO A 98 10.02 -3.05 -6.62
CA PRO A 98 9.23 -1.97 -6.01
C PRO A 98 9.27 -0.61 -6.72
N THR A 99 9.94 -0.51 -7.87
CA THR A 99 10.12 0.73 -8.65
C THR A 99 9.62 0.59 -10.08
N GLN A 100 8.97 -0.52 -10.42
CA GLN A 100 8.49 -0.81 -11.76
C GLN A 100 6.98 -1.03 -11.74
N TRP A 101 6.28 -0.41 -12.70
CA TRP A 101 4.89 -0.73 -12.95
C TRP A 101 4.83 -2.07 -13.68
N ASP A 102 4.42 -3.10 -12.96
CA ASP A 102 4.23 -4.47 -13.45
C ASP A 102 3.04 -5.14 -12.72
N MET A 103 2.82 -6.42 -12.99
CA MET A 103 1.78 -7.22 -12.32
C MET A 103 2.27 -7.84 -11.00
N GLY A 104 3.44 -7.42 -10.50
CA GLY A 104 4.14 -8.04 -9.38
C GLY A 104 3.33 -8.06 -8.08
N TYR A 105 2.40 -7.12 -7.88
CA TYR A 105 1.48 -7.15 -6.74
C TYR A 105 0.60 -8.40 -6.78
N PHE A 106 -0.01 -8.68 -7.94
CA PHE A 106 -0.89 -9.84 -8.12
C PHE A 106 -0.10 -11.15 -8.11
N ASP A 107 1.07 -11.18 -8.76
CA ASP A 107 1.98 -12.33 -8.75
C ASP A 107 2.35 -12.70 -7.31
N MET A 108 2.69 -11.72 -6.47
CA MET A 108 3.01 -11.94 -5.07
C MET A 108 1.77 -12.39 -4.27
N LEU A 109 0.65 -11.67 -4.37
CA LEU A 109 -0.55 -11.93 -3.57
C LEU A 109 -1.15 -13.32 -3.85
N PHE A 110 -1.27 -13.68 -5.14
CA PHE A 110 -1.91 -14.92 -5.56
C PHE A 110 -0.94 -16.09 -5.78
N GLY A 111 0.35 -15.83 -6.05
CA GLY A 111 1.37 -16.85 -6.26
C GLY A 111 1.95 -17.47 -4.98
N HIS A 112 1.65 -16.91 -3.81
CA HIS A 112 2.18 -17.37 -2.53
C HIS A 112 1.08 -17.68 -1.50
N GLU A 113 1.44 -18.60 -0.60
CA GLU A 113 0.72 -18.84 0.65
C GLU A 113 1.25 -17.89 1.73
N TRP A 114 0.34 -17.39 2.57
CA TRP A 114 0.63 -16.31 3.52
C TRP A 114 0.33 -16.73 4.95
N GLU A 115 1.18 -16.30 5.88
CA GLU A 115 0.97 -16.46 7.31
C GLU A 115 1.10 -15.12 8.04
N LEU A 116 0.46 -15.02 9.21
CA LEU A 116 0.56 -13.85 10.06
C LEU A 116 1.93 -13.75 10.71
N ALA A 117 2.51 -12.56 10.65
CA ALA A 117 3.77 -12.22 11.27
C ALA A 117 3.70 -10.85 11.95
N LYS A 118 4.73 -10.57 12.76
CA LYS A 118 4.97 -9.24 13.32
C LYS A 118 6.15 -8.60 12.61
N SER A 119 5.99 -7.33 12.24
CA SER A 119 7.08 -6.48 11.76
C SER A 119 8.15 -6.27 12.85
N PRO A 120 9.32 -5.73 12.52
CA PRO A 120 10.30 -5.31 13.53
C PRO A 120 9.75 -4.30 14.55
N ALA A 121 8.76 -3.48 14.16
CA ALA A 121 8.04 -2.57 15.05
C ALA A 121 6.91 -3.22 15.85
N GLY A 122 6.60 -4.50 15.62
CA GLY A 122 5.51 -5.21 16.29
C GLY A 122 4.13 -5.01 15.68
N ALA A 123 4.03 -4.45 14.47
CA ALA A 123 2.77 -4.35 13.72
C ALA A 123 2.40 -5.71 13.11
N TRP A 124 1.11 -6.04 13.03
CA TRP A 124 0.62 -7.19 12.27
C TRP A 124 0.81 -6.95 10.77
N GLN A 125 1.37 -7.95 10.10
CA GLN A 125 1.48 -8.02 8.65
C GLN A 125 1.45 -9.48 8.21
N TRP A 126 1.35 -9.72 6.91
CA TRP A 126 1.42 -11.05 6.32
C TRP A 126 2.77 -11.23 5.62
N GLN A 127 3.36 -12.41 5.77
CA GLN A 127 4.59 -12.81 5.08
C GLN A 127 4.36 -14.13 4.32
N PRO A 128 5.10 -14.38 3.23
CA PRO A 128 5.01 -15.65 2.53
C PRO A 128 5.51 -16.80 3.42
N VAL A 129 4.76 -17.91 3.47
CA VAL A 129 5.16 -19.13 4.18
C VAL A 129 6.46 -19.70 3.60
N ALA A 130 6.58 -19.64 2.28
CA ALA A 130 7.78 -19.99 1.53
C ALA A 130 7.93 -19.07 0.32
N ILE A 131 9.17 -18.64 0.04
CA ILE A 131 9.48 -17.77 -1.09
C ILE A 131 10.89 -18.03 -1.62
N SER A 132 11.05 -17.97 -2.93
CA SER A 132 12.34 -18.12 -3.59
C SER A 132 13.17 -16.83 -3.44
N ASP A 133 14.50 -16.91 -3.59
CA ASP A 133 15.34 -15.70 -3.53
C ASP A 133 15.13 -14.76 -4.73
N SER A 134 14.63 -15.26 -5.87
CA SER A 134 14.33 -14.43 -7.04
C SER A 134 13.11 -13.54 -6.86
N ASP A 135 12.18 -13.94 -6.00
CA ASP A 135 10.96 -13.17 -5.72
C ASP A 135 11.17 -12.16 -4.58
N LYS A 136 12.34 -12.19 -3.93
CA LYS A 136 12.65 -11.27 -2.85
C LYS A 136 13.09 -9.91 -3.38
N PRO A 137 12.43 -8.81 -2.99
CA PRO A 137 12.89 -7.48 -3.30
C PRO A 137 14.26 -7.21 -2.68
N ALA A 138 15.03 -6.36 -3.36
CA ALA A 138 16.33 -5.94 -2.87
C ALA A 138 16.18 -4.92 -1.71
N ASP A 139 17.16 -4.86 -0.81
CA ASP A 139 17.22 -3.81 0.21
C ASP A 139 17.32 -2.42 -0.42
N VAL A 140 16.79 -1.42 0.30
CA VAL A 140 16.71 -0.02 -0.16
C VAL A 140 18.07 0.63 -0.39
N GLU A 141 19.15 0.11 0.19
CA GLU A 141 20.49 0.70 0.10
C GLU A 141 21.57 -0.27 -0.39
N ASP A 142 21.31 -1.57 -0.36
CA ASP A 142 22.24 -2.60 -0.83
C ASP A 142 21.52 -3.67 -1.65
N ALA A 143 21.66 -3.59 -2.98
CA ALA A 143 20.98 -4.50 -3.89
C ALA A 143 21.44 -5.98 -3.77
N SER A 144 22.54 -6.25 -3.05
CA SER A 144 22.98 -7.61 -2.76
C SER A 144 22.20 -8.27 -1.63
N ILE A 145 21.51 -7.47 -0.81
CA ILE A 145 20.67 -7.94 0.30
C ILE A 145 19.25 -8.17 -0.21
N ARG A 146 18.67 -9.32 0.14
CA ARG A 146 17.29 -9.69 -0.19
C ARG A 146 16.41 -9.58 1.04
N THR A 147 15.26 -8.94 0.89
CA THR A 147 14.28 -8.70 1.94
C THR A 147 13.02 -9.54 1.73
N ILE A 148 12.23 -9.74 2.77
CA ILE A 148 10.98 -10.50 2.68
C ILE A 148 9.86 -9.54 2.25
N PRO A 149 9.12 -9.85 1.17
CA PRO A 149 7.95 -9.06 0.79
C PRO A 149 6.79 -9.30 1.76
N ILE A 150 5.83 -8.39 1.76
CA ILE A 150 4.72 -8.38 2.71
C ILE A 150 3.39 -8.15 2.02
N MET A 151 2.32 -8.48 2.74
CA MET A 151 0.96 -8.01 2.47
C MET A 151 0.37 -7.43 3.76
N THR A 152 -0.49 -6.43 3.63
CA THR A 152 -1.30 -5.92 4.75
C THR A 152 -2.61 -6.72 4.87
N ASP A 153 -3.38 -6.51 5.94
CA ASP A 153 -4.69 -7.15 6.07
C ASP A 153 -5.67 -6.68 4.98
N ALA A 154 -5.52 -5.45 4.50
CA ALA A 154 -6.28 -4.89 3.38
C ALA A 154 -5.86 -5.48 2.03
N ASP A 155 -4.60 -5.87 1.85
CA ASP A 155 -4.16 -6.59 0.65
C ASP A 155 -4.75 -8.01 0.63
N MET A 156 -4.68 -8.70 1.77
CA MET A 156 -5.29 -10.02 1.91
C MET A 156 -6.81 -9.97 1.72
N ALA A 157 -7.47 -8.86 2.07
CA ALA A 157 -8.89 -8.64 1.80
C ALA A 157 -9.23 -8.73 0.30
N MET A 158 -8.34 -8.24 -0.58
CA MET A 158 -8.52 -8.35 -2.03
C MET A 158 -8.52 -9.81 -2.51
N LYS A 159 -7.74 -10.67 -1.83
CA LYS A 159 -7.64 -12.10 -2.13
C LYS A 159 -8.81 -12.91 -1.55
N VAL A 160 -9.27 -12.61 -0.34
CA VAL A 160 -10.27 -13.48 0.34
C VAL A 160 -11.72 -13.11 0.06
N ASP A 161 -12.01 -11.82 -0.15
CA ASP A 161 -13.39 -11.38 -0.41
C ASP A 161 -13.83 -11.83 -1.81
N PRO A 162 -14.98 -12.52 -1.96
CA PRO A 162 -15.37 -13.08 -3.25
C PRO A 162 -15.53 -12.04 -4.38
N ALA A 163 -15.99 -10.84 -4.07
CA ALA A 163 -16.19 -9.79 -5.08
C ALA A 163 -14.86 -9.17 -5.50
N TYR A 164 -13.99 -8.83 -4.53
CA TYR A 164 -12.65 -8.33 -4.83
C TYR A 164 -11.77 -9.36 -5.52
N ASN A 165 -11.86 -10.63 -5.10
CA ASN A 165 -11.13 -11.71 -5.76
C ASN A 165 -11.53 -11.83 -7.23
N ALA A 166 -12.83 -11.83 -7.54
CA ALA A 166 -13.30 -11.90 -8.93
C ALA A 166 -12.74 -10.77 -9.80
N ILE A 167 -12.64 -9.55 -9.25
CA ILE A 167 -12.03 -8.40 -9.93
C ILE A 167 -10.52 -8.60 -10.09
N CYS A 168 -9.81 -9.06 -9.05
CA CYS A 168 -8.38 -9.40 -9.15
C CYS A 168 -8.12 -10.45 -10.23
N GLN A 169 -8.95 -11.49 -10.34
CA GLN A 169 -8.85 -12.51 -11.38
C GLN A 169 -9.03 -11.91 -12.78
N LYS A 170 -9.95 -10.96 -12.95
CA LYS A 170 -10.13 -10.22 -14.20
C LYS A 170 -8.89 -9.39 -14.54
N PHE A 171 -8.33 -8.66 -13.58
CA PHE A 171 -7.10 -7.87 -13.77
C PHE A 171 -5.87 -8.74 -14.09
N MET A 172 -5.72 -9.91 -13.46
CA MET A 172 -4.64 -10.85 -13.78
C MET A 172 -4.76 -11.44 -15.19
N GLN A 173 -5.97 -11.56 -15.72
CA GLN A 173 -6.21 -12.04 -17.09
C GLN A 173 -6.01 -10.96 -18.15
N ASP A 174 -6.12 -9.68 -17.77
CA ASP A 174 -6.02 -8.54 -18.68
C ASP A 174 -5.24 -7.37 -18.01
N PRO A 175 -3.90 -7.39 -18.10
CA PRO A 175 -3.03 -6.34 -17.54
C PRO A 175 -3.26 -4.94 -18.13
N ASP A 176 -3.68 -4.86 -19.39
CA ASP A 176 -3.98 -3.59 -20.05
C ASP A 176 -5.27 -2.98 -19.48
N TYR A 177 -6.30 -3.82 -19.28
CA TYR A 177 -7.53 -3.40 -18.59
C TYR A 177 -7.25 -2.94 -17.15
N PHE A 178 -6.42 -3.67 -16.40
CA PHE A 178 -5.99 -3.22 -15.07
C PHE A 178 -5.33 -1.85 -15.11
N SER A 179 -4.39 -1.64 -16.04
CA SER A 179 -3.69 -0.37 -16.19
C SER A 179 -4.64 0.78 -16.55
N GLU A 180 -5.63 0.54 -17.42
CA GLU A 180 -6.67 1.53 -17.75
C GLU A 180 -7.56 1.85 -16.53
N CYS A 181 -8.05 0.83 -15.82
CA CYS A 181 -8.88 1.00 -14.63
C CYS A 181 -8.14 1.78 -13.55
N PHE A 182 -6.87 1.46 -13.28
CA PHE A 182 -6.05 2.19 -12.32
C PHE A 182 -5.86 3.65 -12.75
N ALA A 183 -5.52 3.92 -14.02
CA ALA A 183 -5.34 5.28 -14.51
C ALA A 183 -6.61 6.14 -14.35
N ARG A 184 -7.78 5.58 -14.68
CA ARG A 184 -9.08 6.24 -14.52
C ARG A 184 -9.43 6.47 -13.05
N ALA A 185 -9.25 5.46 -12.19
CA ALA A 185 -9.53 5.57 -10.77
C ALA A 185 -8.58 6.56 -10.07
N TRP A 186 -7.30 6.59 -10.45
CA TRP A 186 -6.32 7.56 -9.95
C TRP A 186 -6.65 9.00 -10.38
N PHE A 187 -7.04 9.19 -11.63
CA PHE A 187 -7.54 10.49 -12.12
C PHE A 187 -8.75 10.94 -11.30
N LYS A 188 -9.76 10.07 -11.14
CA LYS A 188 -10.93 10.36 -10.31
C LYS A 188 -10.55 10.71 -8.87
N LEU A 189 -9.68 9.92 -8.23
CA LEU A 189 -9.21 10.13 -6.85
C LEU A 189 -8.66 11.54 -6.64
N THR A 190 -7.86 12.02 -7.59
CA THR A 190 -7.10 13.27 -7.49
C THR A 190 -7.84 14.49 -8.03
N HIS A 191 -9.04 14.30 -8.60
CA HIS A 191 -9.83 15.39 -9.20
C HIS A 191 -11.28 15.45 -8.71
N ARG A 192 -11.77 14.46 -7.94
CA ARG A 192 -13.17 14.37 -7.48
C ARG A 192 -13.66 15.57 -6.65
N ASP A 193 -12.76 16.35 -6.07
CA ASP A 193 -13.07 17.54 -5.25
C ASP A 193 -12.85 18.86 -6.00
N LEU A 194 -12.42 18.83 -7.27
CA LEU A 194 -12.24 20.04 -8.09
C LEU A 194 -13.56 20.61 -8.61
N GLY A 195 -14.65 19.85 -8.57
CA GLY A 195 -15.95 20.27 -9.11
C GLY A 195 -16.01 20.17 -10.64
N PRO A 196 -16.75 21.05 -11.34
CA PRO A 196 -16.97 20.90 -12.78
C PRO A 196 -15.68 21.08 -13.60
N LYS A 197 -15.56 20.35 -14.73
CA LYS A 197 -14.43 20.39 -15.67
C LYS A 197 -14.01 21.80 -16.11
N SER A 198 -14.93 22.77 -16.08
CA SER A 198 -14.64 24.20 -16.29
C SER A 198 -13.59 24.81 -15.33
N ARG A 199 -13.31 24.15 -14.20
CA ARG A 199 -12.28 24.57 -13.23
C ARG A 199 -10.91 23.95 -13.52
N TYR A 200 -10.81 23.02 -14.48
CA TYR A 200 -9.59 22.30 -14.79
C TYR A 200 -8.76 23.17 -15.73
N TRP A 201 -7.46 23.25 -15.50
CA TRP A 201 -6.56 24.11 -16.28
C TRP A 201 -5.22 23.43 -16.50
N GLY A 202 -4.65 23.60 -17.69
CA GLY A 202 -3.38 23.01 -18.10
C GLY A 202 -3.49 22.20 -19.39
N PRO A 203 -2.36 21.82 -20.01
CA PRO A 203 -2.32 21.08 -21.26
C PRO A 203 -2.75 19.61 -21.13
N ASP A 204 -2.69 19.05 -19.92
CA ASP A 204 -2.95 17.62 -19.65
C ASP A 204 -4.39 17.33 -19.21
N VAL A 205 -5.30 18.31 -19.32
CA VAL A 205 -6.73 18.10 -19.05
C VAL A 205 -7.29 17.12 -20.09
N PRO A 206 -7.88 15.98 -19.69
CA PRO A 206 -8.40 15.01 -20.65
C PRO A 206 -9.46 15.59 -21.57
N ALA A 207 -9.43 15.17 -22.84
CA ALA A 207 -10.45 15.54 -23.82
C ALA A 207 -11.79 14.84 -23.52
N GLU A 208 -11.74 13.58 -23.06
CA GLU A 208 -12.91 12.82 -22.58
C GLU A 208 -13.59 13.56 -21.41
N ASP A 209 -14.92 13.55 -21.39
CA ASP A 209 -15.74 14.13 -20.32
C ASP A 209 -16.01 13.14 -19.20
#